data_AF-A0A0F9LPG2-F1
#
_entry.id   AF-A0A0F9LPG2-F1
#
_cell.length_a   1.000
_cell.length_b   1.000
_cell.length_c   1.000
_cell.angle_alpha   90.00
_cell.angle_beta   90.00
_cell.angle_gamma   90.00
#
_symmetry.space_group_name_H-M   'P 1'
#
loop_
_entity.id
_entity.type
_entity.pdbx_description
1 polymer ?
#
loop_
_entity_poly.entity_id
_entity_poly.type
_entity_poly.pdbx_seq_one_letter_code
_entity_poly.pdbx_strand_id
1 'polypeptide(L)' 'MYGFTLKETHHGNPGEKRILPKGMVVKLCLASNLPGDSPIKYWASPLHEFPWPIDTAEWSRDVGVGLYDKDVRVGLSH' A
#
# COMPACT_ATOMS: atom_id res chain seq x y z
N MET A 1 -1.72 -3.40 12.03
CA MET A 1 -0.45 -4.03 11.59
C MET A 1 0.35 -2.98 10.85
N TYR A 2 1.66 -2.93 11.06
CA TYR A 2 2.53 -2.03 10.30
C TYR A 2 3.39 -2.86 9.37
N GLY A 3 3.88 -2.26 8.31
CA GLY A 3 4.84 -2.89 7.42
C GLY A 3 5.64 -1.85 6.68
N PHE A 4 6.47 -2.32 5.77
CA PHE A 4 7.17 -1.43 4.87
C PHE A 4 7.33 -2.05 3.49
N THR A 5 7.39 -1.19 2.48
CA THR A 5 7.54 -1.58 1.08
C THR A 5 8.96 -2.12 0.83
N LEU A 6 9.06 -3.27 0.17
CA LEU A 6 10.35 -3.92 -0.13
C LEU A 6 11.02 -3.38 -1.39
N LYS A 7 10.23 -2.76 -2.26
CA LYS A 7 10.61 -2.18 -3.55
C LYS A 7 9.68 -1.01 -3.87
N GLU A 8 9.96 -0.29 -4.95
CA GLU A 8 8.97 0.63 -5.50
C GLU A 8 7.72 -0.15 -5.93
N THR A 9 6.58 0.20 -5.36
CA THR A 9 5.29 -0.41 -5.70
C THR A 9 4.51 0.54 -6.56
N HIS A 10 3.96 0.00 -7.64
CA HIS A 10 3.18 0.76 -8.60
C HIS A 10 1.71 0.41 -8.42
N HIS A 11 0.88 1.43 -8.31
CA HIS A 11 -0.56 1.33 -8.12
C HIS A 11 -1.27 2.39 -8.95
N GLY A 12 -2.57 2.16 -9.19
CA GLY A 12 -3.36 2.98 -10.09
C GLY A 12 -4.28 2.13 -10.96
N ASN A 13 -5.19 2.81 -11.66
CA ASN A 13 -5.96 2.19 -12.74
C ASN A 13 -5.06 1.91 -13.96
N PRO A 14 -5.48 1.04 -14.89
CA PRO A 14 -4.78 0.87 -16.16
C PRO A 14 -4.53 2.21 -16.87
N GLY A 15 -3.27 2.55 -17.11
CA GLY A 15 -2.86 3.83 -17.72
C GLY A 15 -2.43 4.91 -16.73
N GLU A 16 -2.76 4.77 -15.45
CA GLU A 16 -2.29 5.64 -14.37
C GLU A 16 -1.23 4.91 -13.55
N LYS A 17 0.00 5.45 -13.49
CA LYS A 17 1.09 4.87 -12.67
C LYS A 17 1.46 5.83 -11.57
N ARG A 18 1.14 5.46 -10.33
CA ARG A 18 1.59 6.16 -9.12
C ARG A 18 2.56 5.25 -8.38
N ILE A 19 3.54 5.86 -7.72
CA ILE A 19 4.66 5.15 -7.11
C ILE A 19 4.64 5.37 -5.60
N LEU A 20 4.74 4.26 -4.87
CA LEU A 20 5.11 4.24 -3.46
C LEU A 20 6.58 3.82 -3.38
N PRO A 21 7.48 4.66 -2.87
CA PRO A 21 8.91 4.36 -2.78
C PRO A 21 9.21 3.12 -1.97
N LYS A 22 10.37 2.50 -2.23
CA LYS A 22 10.93 1.43 -1.39
C LYS A 22 11.22 1.94 0.03
N GLY A 23 11.01 1.07 1.02
CA GLY A 23 11.34 1.32 2.43
C GLY A 23 10.33 2.22 3.15
N MET A 24 9.21 2.52 2.51
CA MET A 24 8.18 3.37 3.10
C MET A 24 7.44 2.61 4.19
N VAL A 25 7.31 3.22 5.37
CA VAL A 25 6.57 2.65 6.49
C VAL A 25 5.08 2.94 6.31
N VAL A 26 4.26 1.90 6.40
CA VAL A 26 2.84 1.98 6.08
C VAL A 26 2.00 1.25 7.13
N LYS A 27 0.80 1.75 7.38
CA LYS A 27 -0.23 0.96 8.09
C LYS A 27 -0.83 -0.03 7.09
N LEU A 28 -0.87 -1.30 7.47
CA LEU A 28 -1.47 -2.37 6.67
C LEU A 28 -2.76 -2.86 7.33
N CYS A 29 -3.80 -2.99 6.50
CA CYS A 29 -5.02 -3.73 6.79
C CYS A 29 -5.13 -4.88 5.79
N LEU A 30 -5.61 -6.05 6.22
CA LEU A 30 -5.88 -7.15 5.30
C LEU A 30 -6.96 -6.75 4.30
N ALA A 31 -6.78 -7.08 3.03
CA ALA A 31 -7.76 -6.85 1.97
C ALA A 31 -8.86 -7.93 1.98
N SER A 32 -9.49 -8.16 3.14
CA SER A 32 -10.51 -9.21 3.35
C SER A 32 -11.81 -8.97 2.58
N ASN A 33 -12.01 -7.76 2.06
CA ASN A 33 -13.13 -7.41 1.20
C ASN A 33 -12.93 -7.85 -0.26
N LEU A 34 -11.75 -8.34 -0.64
CA LEU A 34 -11.47 -8.84 -1.99
C LEU A 34 -11.60 -10.36 -2.07
N PRO A 35 -11.86 -10.91 -3.27
CA PRO A 35 -11.80 -12.35 -3.52
C PRO A 35 -10.46 -12.96 -3.10
N GLY A 36 -10.46 -14.22 -2.65
CA GLY A 36 -9.26 -14.89 -2.15
C GLY A 36 -8.15 -15.08 -3.20
N ASP A 37 -8.51 -15.10 -4.48
CA ASP A 37 -7.60 -15.15 -5.63
C ASP A 37 -7.05 -13.78 -6.03
N SER A 38 -7.55 -12.69 -5.45
CA SER A 38 -7.04 -11.34 -5.73
C SER A 38 -5.54 -11.26 -5.40
N PRO A 39 -4.70 -10.70 -6.29
CA PRO A 39 -3.28 -10.54 -6.01
C PRO A 39 -3.03 -9.54 -4.87
N ILE A 40 -3.92 -8.57 -4.68
CA ILE A 40 -3.87 -7.58 -3.59
C ILE A 40 -4.24 -8.29 -2.28
N LYS A 41 -3.31 -8.29 -1.32
CA LYS A 41 -3.50 -8.91 0.00
C LYS A 41 -3.63 -7.90 1.12
N TYR A 42 -3.15 -6.66 0.91
CA TYR A 42 -3.22 -5.61 1.91
C TYR A 42 -3.72 -4.30 1.33
N TRP A 43 -4.46 -3.54 2.13
CA TRP A 43 -4.68 -2.12 1.94
C TRP A 43 -3.67 -1.35 2.77
N ALA A 44 -2.95 -0.45 2.11
CA ALA A 44 -1.97 0.44 2.73
C ALA A 44 -2.58 1.80 3.02
N SER A 45 -2.17 2.39 4.14
CA SER A 45 -2.48 3.77 4.52
C SER A 45 -1.22 4.47 5.01
N PRO A 46 -1.10 5.80 4.81
CA PRO A 46 0.06 6.53 5.27
C PRO A 46 0.05 6.60 6.79
N LEU A 47 1.22 6.81 7.37
CA LEU A 47 1.34 7.21 8.76
C LEU A 47 1.43 8.73 8.83
N HIS A 48 1.05 9.30 9.98
CA HIS A 48 1.17 10.75 10.18
C HIS A 48 2.61 11.23 10.00
N GLU A 49 3.59 10.44 10.47
CA GLU A 49 5.03 10.72 10.34
C GLU A 49 5.59 10.41 8.95
N PHE A 50 4.89 9.57 8.17
CA PHE A 50 5.29 9.13 6.83
C PHE A 50 4.12 9.29 5.85
N PRO A 51 3.79 10.55 5.47
CA PRO A 51 2.68 10.83 4.57
C PRO A 51 2.95 10.30 3.17
N TRP A 52 1.88 10.02 2.42
CA TRP A 52 1.99 9.67 1.01
C TRP A 52 2.66 10.76 0.18
N PRO A 53 3.39 10.39 -0.89
CA PRO A 53 3.69 11.32 -1.97
C PRO A 53 2.39 11.95 -2.50
N ILE A 54 2.43 13.22 -2.90
CA ILE A 54 1.25 14.02 -3.28
C ILE A 54 0.33 13.27 -4.25
N ASP A 55 0.88 12.76 -5.35
CA ASP A 55 0.10 12.05 -6.38
C ASP A 55 -0.62 10.80 -5.85
N THR A 56 0.02 10.09 -4.90
CA THR A 56 -0.59 8.93 -4.23
C THR A 56 -1.60 9.38 -3.19
N ALA A 57 -1.34 10.48 -2.47
CA ALA A 57 -2.21 11.02 -1.44
C ALA A 57 -3.58 11.40 -2.00
N GLU A 58 -3.62 12.15 -3.10
CA GLU A 58 -4.87 12.58 -3.73
C GLU A 58 -5.71 11.40 -4.19
N TRP A 59 -5.11 10.48 -4.95
CA TRP A 59 -5.79 9.32 -5.49
C TRP A 59 -6.26 8.33 -4.42
N SER A 60 -5.44 8.10 -3.38
CA SER A 60 -5.75 7.12 -2.34
C SER A 60 -7.03 7.42 -1.56
N ARG A 61 -7.51 8.68 -1.58
CA ARG A 61 -8.76 9.09 -0.92
C ARG A 61 -9.99 8.43 -1.51
N ASP A 62 -9.98 8.17 -2.82
CA ASP A 62 -11.14 7.67 -3.55
C ASP A 62 -11.15 6.14 -3.67
N VAL A 63 -9.98 5.51 -3.72
CA VAL A 63 -9.87 4.07 -4.08
C VAL A 63 -8.96 3.23 -3.18
N GLY A 64 -8.16 3.85 -2.32
CA GLY A 64 -7.18 3.16 -1.47
C GLY A 64 -5.98 2.60 -2.23
N VAL A 65 -4.92 2.20 -1.50
CA VAL A 65 -3.68 1.67 -2.11
C VAL A 65 -3.55 0.18 -1.80
N GLY A 66 -3.76 -0.66 -2.82
CA GLY A 66 -3.63 -2.11 -2.69
C GLY A 66 -2.19 -2.58 -2.89
N LEU A 67 -1.69 -3.45 -2.00
CA LEU A 67 -0.35 -4.02 -2.06
C LEU A 67 -0.38 -5.55 -2.16
N TYR A 68 0.57 -6.08 -2.93
CA TYR A 68 0.83 -7.52 -3.03
C TYR A 68 1.64 -8.00 -1.84
N ASP A 69 1.45 -9.27 -1.46
CA ASP A 69 2.14 -9.84 -0.30
C ASP A 69 3.66 -9.82 -0.44
N LYS A 70 4.17 -10.16 -1.62
CA LYS A 70 5.62 -10.13 -1.94
C LYS A 70 6.27 -8.74 -1.93
N ASP A 71 5.47 -7.68 -1.93
CA ASP A 71 5.95 -6.30 -2.04
C ASP A 71 6.06 -5.59 -0.68
N VAL A 72 5.57 -6.24 0.39
CA VAL A 72 5.59 -5.71 1.75
C VAL A 72 6.23 -6.69 2.71
N ARG A 73 6.97 -6.16 3.70
CA ARG A 73 7.29 -6.92 4.90
C ARG A 73 6.43 -6.41 6.03
N VAL A 74 5.62 -7.30 6.59
CA VAL A 74 4.84 -7.04 7.80
C VAL A 74 5.81 -6.95 8.98
N GLY A 75 5.76 -5.83 9.70
CA GLY A 75 6.37 -5.70 11.01
C GLY A 75 5.38 -6.16 12.07
N LEU A 76 5.78 -7.14 12.88
CA LEU A 76 5.09 -7.42 14.14
C LEU A 76 5.44 -6.29 15.11
N SER A 77 4.47 -5.42 15.40
CA SER A 77 4.55 -4.57 16.58
C SER A 77 4.57 -5.50 17.80
N HIS A 78 5.68 -5.49 18.54
CA HIS A 78 5.71 -5.98 19.92
C HIS A 78 4.97 -4.98 20.82
#